data_AF-A0A505HYL1-F1
#
_entry.id   AF-A0A505HYL1-F1
#
_cell.length_a   1.000
_cell.length_b   1.000
_cell.length_c   1.000
_cell.angle_alpha   90.00
_cell.angle_beta   90.00
_cell.angle_gamma   90.00
#
_symmetry.space_group_name_H-M   'P 1'
#
loop_
_entity.id
_entity.type
_entity.pdbx_description
1 polymer ?
#
loop_
_entity_poly.entity_id
_entity_poly.type
_entity_poly.pdbx_seq_one_letter_code
_entity_poly.pdbx_strand_id
1 'polypeptide(L)'
;MNPNFTHHHHHHHLHQTPHLTTYLTHLPFLPLHQRITSLNLLSQSLTPQITPTGTRLISHPSFTGPAPLDHLGTIYITTGRDCVHNNADLPTRILHADVGALLESVYD
;
A
#
# COMPACT_ATOMS: atom_id res chain seq x y z
N MET A 1 30.71 -37.12 -32.80
CA MET A 1 29.39 -36.50 -32.97
C MET A 1 28.57 -36.72 -31.72
N ASN A 2 28.45 -35.69 -30.89
CA ASN A 2 27.29 -35.27 -30.07
C ASN A 2 27.81 -34.36 -28.96
N PRO A 3 27.59 -33.04 -29.00
CA PRO A 3 27.69 -32.22 -27.81
C PRO A 3 26.40 -32.37 -26.99
N ASN A 4 26.60 -32.65 -25.71
CA ASN A 4 25.56 -32.76 -24.70
C ASN A 4 25.05 -31.33 -24.40
N PHE A 5 23.88 -30.97 -24.91
CA PHE A 5 23.25 -29.68 -24.61
C PHE A 5 22.53 -29.76 -23.27
N THR A 6 23.23 -29.41 -22.20
CA THR A 6 22.63 -29.06 -20.90
C THR A 6 21.78 -27.81 -21.07
N HIS A 7 20.46 -28.00 -21.18
CA HIS A 7 19.47 -26.92 -21.13
C HIS A 7 19.56 -26.20 -19.78
N HIS A 8 20.25 -25.06 -19.76
CA HIS A 8 20.18 -24.11 -18.67
C HIS A 8 18.77 -23.51 -18.66
N HIS A 9 17.90 -24.02 -17.78
CA HIS A 9 16.65 -23.36 -17.44
C HIS A 9 16.98 -22.05 -16.70
N HIS A 10 17.08 -20.95 -17.46
CA HIS A 10 17.02 -19.61 -16.91
C HIS A 10 15.60 -19.36 -16.43
N HIS A 11 15.35 -19.57 -15.14
CA HIS A 11 14.18 -19.03 -14.46
C HIS A 11 14.32 -17.49 -14.43
N HIS A 12 13.81 -16.83 -15.46
CA HIS A 12 13.42 -15.42 -15.34
C HIS A 12 12.22 -15.36 -14.39
N HIS A 13 12.50 -15.16 -13.09
CA HIS A 13 11.50 -14.63 -12.19
C HIS A 13 11.18 -13.21 -12.64
N LEU A 14 10.18 -13.08 -13.53
CA LEU A 14 9.48 -11.83 -13.73
C LEU A 14 8.95 -11.42 -12.35
N HIS A 15 9.60 -10.48 -11.69
CA HIS A 15 9.05 -9.81 -10.51
C HIS A 15 7.79 -9.09 -10.99
N GLN A 16 6.64 -9.77 -10.92
CA GLN A 16 5.37 -9.17 -11.24
C GLN A 16 5.08 -8.13 -10.17
N THR A 17 5.19 -6.86 -10.54
CA THR A 17 4.87 -5.73 -9.67
C THR A 17 3.42 -5.89 -9.17
N PRO A 18 3.19 -5.95 -7.85
CA PRO A 18 1.86 -6.19 -7.30
C PRO A 18 0.90 -5.07 -7.69
N HIS A 19 -0.39 -5.41 -7.81
CA HIS A 19 -1.43 -4.42 -8.09
C HIS A 19 -1.76 -3.61 -6.83
N LEU A 20 -1.91 -2.29 -6.94
CA LEU A 20 -2.10 -1.43 -5.77
C LEU A 20 -3.37 -1.79 -5.00
N THR A 21 -4.47 -2.09 -5.71
CA THR A 21 -5.72 -2.50 -5.06
C THR A 21 -5.53 -3.78 -4.26
N THR A 22 -4.79 -4.77 -4.78
CA THR A 22 -4.49 -6.02 -4.07
C THR A 22 -3.67 -5.75 -2.82
N TYR A 23 -2.64 -4.91 -2.93
CA TYR A 23 -1.83 -4.50 -1.79
C TYR A 23 -2.69 -3.87 -0.68
N LEU A 24 -3.57 -2.92 -1.02
CA LEU A 24 -4.49 -2.30 -0.06
C LEU A 24 -5.42 -3.33 0.60
N THR A 25 -5.95 -4.30 -0.15
CA THR A 25 -6.80 -5.36 0.44
C THR A 25 -6.06 -6.22 1.46
N HIS A 26 -4.73 -6.30 1.40
CA HIS A 26 -3.93 -7.07 2.36
C HIS A 26 -3.56 -6.29 3.62
N LEU A 27 -3.50 -4.96 3.56
CA LEU A 27 -3.05 -4.12 4.69
C LEU A 27 -3.83 -4.38 6.00
N PRO A 28 -5.18 -4.48 6.01
CA PRO A 28 -5.93 -4.72 7.24
C PRO A 28 -5.57 -6.01 7.98
N PHE A 29 -4.97 -6.99 7.31
CA PHE A 29 -4.58 -8.26 7.91
C PHE A 29 -3.18 -8.24 8.54
N LEU A 30 -2.43 -7.16 8.35
CA LEU A 30 -1.11 -7.01 8.96
C LEU A 30 -1.22 -6.69 10.46
N PRO A 31 -0.22 -7.10 11.27
CA PRO A 31 -0.01 -6.60 12.62
C PRO A 31 -0.03 -5.07 12.65
N LEU A 32 -0.62 -4.49 13.70
CA LEU A 32 -0.92 -3.06 13.77
C LEU A 32 0.27 -2.16 13.41
N HIS A 33 1.43 -2.40 14.03
CA HIS A 33 2.64 -1.60 13.76
C HIS A 33 3.10 -1.73 12.30
N GLN A 34 3.11 -2.96 11.75
CA GLN A 34 3.48 -3.19 10.35
C GLN A 34 2.50 -2.53 9.38
N ARG A 35 1.20 -2.54 9.70
CA ARG A 35 0.16 -1.86 8.93
C ARG A 35 0.40 -0.35 8.87
N ILE A 36 0.66 0.28 10.01
CA ILE A 36 0.92 1.73 10.09
C ILE A 36 2.20 2.09 9.35
N THR A 37 3.28 1.32 9.53
CA THR A 37 4.54 1.53 8.78
C THR A 37 4.32 1.38 7.28
N SER A 38 3.53 0.41 6.85
CA SER A 38 3.17 0.21 5.44
C SER A 38 2.37 1.38 4.88
N LEU A 39 1.39 1.88 5.65
CA LEU A 39 0.62 3.07 5.28
C LEU A 39 1.51 4.31 5.19
N ASN A 40 2.45 4.50 6.10
CA ASN A 40 3.38 5.62 6.08
C ASN A 40 4.26 5.60 4.82
N LEU A 41 4.86 4.44 4.51
CA LEU A 41 5.68 4.29 3.32
C LEU A 41 4.87 4.51 2.04
N LEU A 42 3.65 3.95 1.98
CA LEU A 42 2.78 4.13 0.83
C LEU A 42 2.42 5.61 0.62
N SER A 43 2.07 6.33 1.70
CA SER A 43 1.55 7.70 1.65
C SER A 43 2.57 8.73 1.14
N GLN A 44 3.86 8.42 1.21
CA GLN A 44 4.94 9.33 0.76
C GLN A 44 5.02 9.51 -0.76
N SER A 45 4.36 8.67 -1.56
CA SER A 45 4.48 8.70 -3.02
C SER A 45 3.17 8.39 -3.73
N LEU A 46 2.04 8.70 -3.09
CA LEU A 46 0.73 8.63 -3.72
C LEU A 46 0.53 9.77 -4.71
N THR A 47 -0.01 9.43 -5.87
CA THR A 47 -0.47 10.41 -6.85
C THR A 47 -1.99 10.32 -6.96
N PRO A 48 -2.75 11.34 -6.54
CA PRO A 48 -4.21 11.37 -6.68
C PRO A 48 -4.62 11.55 -8.14
N GLN A 49 -5.75 10.95 -8.51
CA GLN A 49 -6.34 11.03 -9.84
C GLN A 49 -7.86 11.07 -9.70
N ILE A 50 -8.54 11.77 -10.62
CA ILE A 50 -10.00 11.82 -10.67
C ILE A 50 -10.44 11.34 -12.06
N THR A 51 -11.32 10.34 -12.11
CA THR A 51 -11.87 9.85 -13.37
C THR A 51 -12.89 10.85 -13.96
N PRO A 52 -13.25 10.76 -15.24
CA PRO A 52 -14.33 11.58 -15.82
C PRO A 52 -15.69 11.42 -15.12
N THR A 53 -15.91 10.29 -14.44
CA THR A 53 -17.12 10.02 -13.65
C THR A 53 -17.03 10.55 -12.21
N GLY A 54 -15.95 11.24 -11.84
CA GLY A 54 -15.74 11.80 -10.51
C GLY A 54 -15.20 10.82 -9.47
N THR A 55 -14.77 9.62 -9.88
CA THR A 55 -14.19 8.64 -8.96
C THR A 55 -12.78 9.05 -8.59
N ARG A 56 -12.50 9.16 -7.28
CA ARG A 56 -11.16 9.45 -6.76
C ARG A 56 -10.33 8.18 -6.68
N LEU A 57 -9.19 8.20 -7.34
CA LEU A 57 -8.22 7.11 -7.41
C LEU A 57 -6.85 7.59 -6.92
N ILE A 58 -6.01 6.64 -6.57
CA ILE A 58 -4.60 6.84 -6.28
C ILE A 58 -3.77 5.89 -7.11
N SER A 59 -2.57 6.33 -7.47
CA SER A 59 -1.52 5.49 -8.05
C SER A 59 -0.23 5.64 -7.25
N HIS A 60 0.68 4.68 -7.40
CA HIS A 60 1.95 4.67 -6.70
C HIS A 60 3.03 4.04 -7.59
N PRO A 61 4.26 4.58 -7.65
CA PRO A 61 5.29 4.16 -8.61
C PRO A 61 5.72 2.70 -8.47
N SER A 62 5.64 2.14 -7.25
CA SER A 62 6.00 0.74 -6.97
C SER A 62 4.89 -0.28 -7.24
N PHE A 63 3.71 0.13 -7.71
CA PHE A 63 2.56 -0.76 -7.92
C PHE A 63 2.00 -0.61 -9.33
N THR A 64 1.37 -1.68 -9.82
CA THR A 64 0.59 -1.62 -11.05
C THR A 64 -0.84 -1.20 -10.75
N GLY A 65 -1.41 -0.42 -11.68
CA GLY A 65 -2.81 0.01 -11.65
C GLY A 65 -3.18 0.98 -10.51
N PRO A 66 -4.29 1.70 -10.66
CA PRO A 66 -4.79 2.56 -9.61
C PRO A 66 -5.54 1.77 -8.52
N ALA A 67 -5.83 2.44 -7.41
CA ALA A 67 -6.76 1.96 -6.40
C ALA A 67 -7.73 3.07 -5.96
N PRO A 68 -8.92 2.74 -5.44
CA PRO A 68 -9.85 3.74 -4.90
C PRO A 68 -9.25 4.49 -3.70
N LEU A 69 -9.31 5.82 -3.72
CA LEU A 69 -8.83 6.65 -2.61
C LEU A 69 -9.61 6.35 -1.31
N ASP A 70 -10.93 6.18 -1.41
CA ASP A 70 -11.80 5.90 -0.27
C ASP A 70 -11.46 4.58 0.45
N HIS A 71 -10.90 3.61 -0.29
CA HIS A 71 -10.43 2.36 0.30
C HIS A 71 -9.23 2.62 1.22
N LEU A 72 -8.27 3.45 0.78
CA LEU A 72 -7.15 3.86 1.63
C LEU A 72 -7.63 4.63 2.86
N GLY A 73 -8.57 5.57 2.71
CA GLY A 73 -9.17 6.30 3.84
C GLY A 73 -9.82 5.38 4.87
N THR A 74 -10.54 4.37 4.41
CA THR A 74 -11.16 3.35 5.27
C THR A 74 -10.11 2.57 6.07
N ILE A 75 -8.99 2.19 5.43
CA ILE A 75 -7.89 1.49 6.11
C ILE A 75 -7.25 2.40 7.15
N TYR A 76 -6.99 3.67 6.83
CA TYR A 76 -6.42 4.63 7.77
C TYR A 76 -7.29 4.82 9.02
N ILE A 77 -8.60 5.02 8.85
CA ILE A 77 -9.55 5.24 9.95
C ILE A 77 -9.67 4.00 10.84
N THR A 78 -9.81 2.82 10.24
CA THR A 78 -9.92 1.57 11.00
C THR A 78 -8.63 1.26 11.77
N THR A 79 -7.47 1.55 11.18
CA THR A 79 -6.17 1.44 11.86
C THR A 79 -6.06 2.37 13.09
N GLY A 80 -6.63 3.57 13.01
CA GLY A 80 -6.70 4.48 14.17
C GLY A 80 -7.57 3.94 15.30
N ARG A 81 -8.70 3.29 14.96
CA ARG A 81 -9.54 2.59 15.95
C ARG A 81 -8.79 1.44 16.62
N ASP A 82 -8.03 0.66 15.83
CA ASP A 82 -7.22 -0.44 16.34
C ASP A 82 -6.10 0.04 17.28
N CYS A 83 -5.53 1.23 17.04
CA CYS A 83 -4.57 1.84 17.97
C CYS A 83 -5.16 2.05 19.36
N VAL A 84 -6.42 2.50 19.43
CA VAL A 84 -7.13 2.70 20.70
C VAL A 84 -7.51 1.36 21.31
N HIS A 85 -8.10 0.46 20.52
CA HIS A 85 -8.56 -0.84 20.99
C HIS A 85 -7.44 -1.70 21.58
N ASN A 86 -6.27 -1.70 20.93
CA ASN A 86 -5.13 -2.51 21.32
C ASN A 86 -4.19 -1.81 22.33
N ASN A 87 -4.56 -0.63 22.82
CA ASN A 87 -3.71 0.22 23.67
C ASN A 87 -2.28 0.37 23.12
N ALA A 88 -2.18 0.74 21.84
CA ALA A 88 -0.90 0.88 21.16
C ALA A 88 0.00 1.90 21.87
N ASP A 89 1.31 1.65 21.84
CA ASP A 89 2.28 2.55 22.43
C ASP A 89 2.28 3.94 21.77
N LEU A 90 2.81 4.93 22.49
CA LEU A 90 2.85 6.31 22.01
C LEU A 90 3.56 6.45 20.64
N PRO A 91 4.73 5.83 20.40
CA PRO A 91 5.38 5.90 19.08
C PRO A 91 4.50 5.39 17.93
N THR A 92 3.79 4.28 18.13
CA THR A 92 2.87 3.73 17.11
C THR A 92 1.72 4.69 16.83
N ARG A 93 1.18 5.32 17.87
CA ARG A 93 0.10 6.32 17.72
C ARG A 93 0.56 7.60 17.03
N ILE A 94 1.78 8.06 17.32
CA ILE A 94 2.39 9.22 16.64
C ILE A 94 2.58 8.90 15.15
N LEU A 95 3.14 7.74 14.82
CA LEU A 95 3.31 7.34 13.42
C LEU A 95 1.97 7.27 12.68
N HIS A 96 0.89 6.79 13.32
CA HIS A 96 -0.45 6.83 12.73
C HIS A 96 -0.93 8.27 12.48
N ALA A 97 -0.66 9.21 13.39
CA ALA A 97 -0.98 10.62 13.17
C ALA A 97 -0.19 11.22 11.99
N ASP A 98 1.10 10.89 11.86
CA ASP A 98 1.96 11.34 10.76
C ASP A 98 1.43 10.87 9.39
N VAL A 99 0.90 9.63 9.32
CA VAL A 99 0.20 9.15 8.12
C VAL A 99 -0.99 10.05 7.78
N GLY A 100 -1.76 10.49 8.77
CA GLY A 100 -2.91 11.37 8.57
C GLY A 100 -2.52 12.66 7.87
N ALA A 101 -1.44 13.30 8.35
CA ALA A 101 -0.92 14.53 7.76
C ALA A 101 -0.46 14.34 6.30
N LEU A 102 0.14 13.19 5.97
CA LEU A 102 0.49 12.88 4.58
C LEU A 102 -0.76 12.71 3.71
N LEU A 103 -1.79 12.04 4.23
CA LEU A 103 -3.03 11.79 3.49
C LEU A 103 -3.82 13.07 3.23
N GLU A 104 -3.79 14.07 4.10
CA GLU A 104 -4.49 15.35 3.85
C GLU A 104 -4.15 15.92 2.47
N SER A 105 -2.85 15.93 2.11
CA SER A 105 -2.38 16.40 0.79
C SER A 105 -2.89 15.59 -0.41
N VAL A 106 -3.38 14.37 -0.18
CA VAL A 106 -3.93 13.47 -1.22
C VAL A 106 -5.44 13.68 -1.37
N TYR A 107 -6.12 14.22 -0.34
CA TYR A 107 -7.57 14.46 -0.32
C TYR A 107 -7.98 15.88 -0.76
N ASP A 108 -7.06 16.84 -0.68
CA ASP A 108 -7.18 18.21 -1.18
C ASP A 108 -7.24 18.28 -2.72
#